data_AF-A0A1F9YNH1-F1
#
_entry.id   AF-A0A1F9YNH1-F1
#
_cell.length_a   1.000
_cell.length_b   1.000
_cell.length_c   1.000
_cell.angle_alpha   90.00
_cell.angle_beta   90.00
_cell.angle_gamma   90.00
#
_symmetry.space_group_name_H-M   'P 1'
#
loop_
_entity.id
_entity.type
_entity.pdbx_description
1 polymer ?
#
loop_
_entity_poly.entity_id
_entity_poly.type
_entity_poly.pdbx_seq_one_letter_code
_entity_poly.pdbx_strand_id
1 'polypeptide(L)' 'MRGTVGMPKAGKDTGGCQLFVSLVPTPHLDGRYTVFGRVVSGMEVLDLLEPGDKIVRAHLR' A
#
# COMPACT_ATOMS: atom_id res chain seq x y z
N MET A 1 5.31 2.60 8.47
CA MET A 1 4.63 1.91 9.60
C MET A 1 3.82 0.74 9.05
N ARG A 2 3.33 -0.20 9.88
CA ARG A 2 2.37 -1.22 9.40
C ARG A 2 1.04 -0.54 9.03
N GLY A 3 0.39 -1.00 7.96
CA GLY A 3 -0.87 -0.45 7.44
C GLY A 3 -0.72 0.85 6.64
N THR A 4 0.50 1.30 6.34
CA THR A 4 0.74 2.45 5.46
C THR A 4 0.33 2.11 4.03
N VAL A 5 -0.38 3.03 3.36
CA VAL A 5 -0.79 2.91 1.96
C VAL A 5 -0.05 3.95 1.11
N GLY A 6 0.52 3.50 -0.01
CA GLY A 6 1.29 4.38 -0.88
C GLY A 6 1.40 3.91 -2.32
N MET A 7 2.14 4.70 -3.10
CA MET A 7 2.37 4.52 -4.53
C MET A 7 3.81 4.07 -4.77
N PRO A 8 4.05 2.88 -5.37
CA PRO A 8 5.37 2.52 -5.84
C PRO A 8 5.78 3.39 -7.03
N LYS A 9 7.08 3.62 -7.17
CA LYS A 9 7.68 4.34 -8.31
C LYS A 9 9.10 3.81 -8.58
N ALA A 10 9.54 3.90 -9.82
CA ALA A 10 10.89 3.50 -10.25
C ALA A 10 11.84 4.71 -10.44
N GLY A 11 11.41 5.91 -10.07
CA GLY A 11 12.12 7.16 -10.31
C GLY A 11 11.17 8.36 -10.26
N LYS A 12 11.67 9.55 -10.63
CA LYS A 12 10.82 10.73 -10.78
C LYS A 12 9.78 10.49 -11.89
N ASP A 13 8.53 10.89 -11.65
CA ASP A 13 7.42 10.84 -12.61
C ASP A 13 7.10 9.43 -13.19
N THR A 14 7.33 8.38 -12.41
CA THR A 14 7.03 6.97 -12.78
C THR A 14 5.96 6.32 -11.90
N GLY A 15 5.26 7.10 -11.07
CA GLY A 15 4.09 6.62 -10.35
C GLY A 15 2.93 6.37 -11.32
N GLY A 16 2.07 5.40 -11.02
CA GLY A 16 0.96 5.00 -11.87
C GLY A 16 -0.31 4.72 -11.09
N CYS A 17 -0.89 3.54 -11.30
CA CYS A 17 -2.09 3.08 -10.58
C CYS A 17 -1.81 1.94 -9.59
N GLN A 18 -0.56 1.50 -9.50
CA GLN A 18 -0.16 0.48 -8.52
C GLN A 18 -0.24 1.07 -7.11
N LEU A 19 -0.64 0.26 -6.14
CA LEU A 19 -0.71 0.64 -4.74
C LEU A 19 0.04 -0.40 -3.92
N PHE A 20 0.64 0.02 -2.81
CA PHE A 20 1.14 -0.91 -1.80
C PHE A 20 0.45 -0.66 -0.46
N VAL A 21 0.35 -1.72 0.34
CA VAL A 21 0.02 -1.66 1.77
C VAL A 21 1.14 -2.33 2.55
N SER A 22 1.74 -1.62 3.51
CA SER A 22 2.82 -2.17 4.33
C SER A 22 2.28 -3.20 5.32
N LEU A 23 2.52 -4.49 5.07
CA LEU A 23 2.11 -5.59 5.98
C LEU A 23 2.90 -5.60 7.30
N VAL A 24 4.13 -5.06 7.26
CA VAL A 24 5.04 -4.91 8.40
C VAL A 24 5.66 -3.50 8.40
N PRO A 25 6.30 -3.03 9.49
CA PRO A 25 7.07 -1.80 9.45
C PRO A 25 8.22 -1.88 8.44
N THR A 26 8.25 -0.96 7.46
CA THR A 26 9.25 -0.90 6.39
C THR A 26 10.03 0.42 6.40
N PRO A 27 10.86 0.72 7.43
CA PRO A 27 11.53 2.02 7.58
C PRO A 27 12.53 2.31 6.45
N HIS A 28 13.08 1.28 5.80
CA HIS A 28 13.99 1.44 4.65
C HIS A 28 13.30 2.01 3.39
N LEU A 29 11.97 2.13 3.39
CA LEU A 29 11.17 2.74 2.32
C LEU A 29 10.81 4.20 2.61
N ASP A 30 11.10 4.69 3.83
CA ASP A 30 10.73 6.04 4.25
C ASP A 30 11.44 7.09 3.37
N GLY A 31 10.66 8.07 2.88
CA GLY A 31 11.14 9.11 1.94
C GLY A 31 11.41 8.63 0.51
N ARG A 32 11.40 7.32 0.23
CA ARG A 32 11.62 6.76 -1.12
C ARG A 32 10.34 6.64 -1.93
N TYR A 33 9.22 6.38 -1.26
CA TYR A 33 7.91 6.18 -1.88
C TYR A 33 6.89 7.19 -1.37
N THR A 34 5.91 7.51 -2.21
CA THR A 34 4.85 8.46 -1.86
C THR A 34 3.80 7.75 -1.02
N VAL A 35 3.74 8.11 0.26
CA VAL A 35 2.66 7.69 1.17
C VAL A 35 1.51 8.68 1.08
N PHE A 36 0.28 8.19 0.90
CA PHE A 36 -0.90 9.05 0.83
C PHE A 36 -2.06 8.56 1.74
N GLY A 37 -1.89 7.45 2.44
CA GLY A 37 -2.94 6.94 3.31
C GLY A 37 -2.46 5.92 4.33
N ARG A 38 -3.42 5.47 5.14
CA ARG A 38 -3.26 4.35 6.08
C ARG A 38 -4.56 3.56 6.13
N VAL A 39 -4.44 2.26 6.35
CA VAL A 39 -5.58 1.39 6.66
C VAL A 39 -6.15 1.82 8.02
N VAL A 40 -7.46 2.07 8.07
CA VAL A 40 -8.17 2.50 9.28
C VAL A 40 -9.09 1.42 9.86
N SER A 41 -9.38 0.37 9.08
CA SER A 41 -10.20 -0.79 9.45
C SER A 41 -9.82 -1.98 8.57
N GLY A 42 -10.00 -3.21 9.05
CA GLY A 42 -9.64 -4.43 8.31
C GLY A 42 -8.14 -4.76 8.34
N MET A 43 -7.44 -4.40 9.41
CA MET A 43 -6.00 -4.71 9.55
C MET A 43 -5.73 -6.22 9.61
N GLU A 44 -6.66 -6.98 10.17
CA GLU A 44 -6.66 -8.44 10.24
C GLU A 44 -6.73 -9.10 8.85
N VAL A 45 -7.35 -8.43 7.86
CA VAL A 45 -7.40 -8.93 6.48
C VAL A 45 -6.02 -8.92 5.85
N LEU A 46 -5.16 -7.97 6.23
CA LEU A 46 -3.80 -7.88 5.71
C LEU A 46 -2.96 -9.11 6.06
N ASP A 47 -3.23 -9.75 7.20
CA ASP A 47 -2.52 -10.96 7.64
C ASP A 47 -2.96 -12.22 6.89
N LEU A 48 -4.08 -12.15 6.17
CA LEU A 48 -4.67 -13.25 5.41
C LEU A 48 -4.37 -13.16 3.89
N LEU A 49 -3.75 -12.07 3.43
CA LEU A 49 -3.50 -11.85 2.00
C LEU A 49 -2.46 -12.84 1.45
N GLU A 50 -2.77 -13.44 0.32
CA GLU A 50 -1.89 -14.33 -0.42
C GLU A 50 -1.53 -13.78 -1.82
N PRO A 51 -0.37 -14.16 -2.38
CA PRO A 51 -0.03 -13.79 -3.75
C PRO A 51 -1.10 -14.26 -4.75
N GLY A 52 -1.64 -13.32 -5.52
CA GLY A 52 -2.70 -13.59 -6.51
C GLY A 52 -4.11 -13.18 -6.06
N ASP A 53 -4.27 -12.76 -4.80
CA ASP A 53 -5.51 -12.16 -4.33
C ASP A 53 -5.92 -10.95 -5.18
N LYS A 54 -7.22 -10.85 -5.45
CA LYS A 54 -7.77 -9.87 -6.38
C LYS A 54 -8.52 -8.78 -5.62
N ILE A 55 -8.21 -7.53 -5.96
CA ILE A 55 -9.05 -6.39 -5.58
C ILE A 55 -10.32 -6.46 -6.43
N VAL A 56 -11.44 -6.85 -5.81
CA VAL A 56 -12.73 -7.00 -6.51
C VAL A 56 -13.39 -5.65 -6.79
N ARG A 57 -13.21 -4.67 -5.90
CA ARG A 57 -13.83 -3.35 -6.02
C ARG A 57 -13.03 -2.29 -5.27
N ALA A 58 -12.89 -1.12 -5.88
CA ALA A 58 -12.43 0.10 -5.22
C ALA A 58 -13.51 1.18 -5.41
N HIS A 59 -13.74 2.00 -4.39
CA HIS A 59 -14.67 3.12 -4.46
C HIS A 59 -14.10 4.31 -3.68
N LEU A 60 -14.24 5.50 -4.24
CA LEU A 60 -13.96 6.76 -3.57
C LEU A 60 -15.29 7.31 -3.03
N ARG A 61 -15.25 7.88 -1.83
CA ARG A 61 -16.38 8.62 -1.26
C ARG A 61 -16.20 10.10 -1.52
#